data_AF-A0A2E1EIP3-F1
#
_entry.id   AF-A0A2E1EIP3-F1
#
_cell.length_a   1.000
_cell.length_b   1.000
_cell.length_c   1.000
_cell.angle_alpha   90.00
_cell.angle_beta   90.00
_cell.angle_gamma   90.00
#
_symmetry.space_group_name_H-M   'P 1'
#
loop_
_entity.id
_entity.type
_entity.pdbx_description
1 polymer ?
#
loop_
_entity_poly.entity_id
_entity_poly.type
_entity_poly.pdbx_seq_one_letter_code
_entity_poly.pdbx_strand_id
1 'polypeptide(L)'
;MSVRVKICGLSTPETIEASVAAGADYLGFAFIPKSARYVSFETAGALARHVPSSVLKVALTVDADDATLDAAVAALNPDILQLHGSETPSRLREIKARHGLTIMKAIGIAEPEDALKAEIYRDSADLLLFDAKPPKSMAGALPGGNGLVFDWSLIAGHRPETPWMLSGGLNAANVAEAIRITGAEAVDVSSGVEDAPGRKNPELIEAFIRAAKAAR
;
A
#
# COMPACT_ATOMS: atom_id res chain seq x y z
N MET A 1 -14.38 -8.67 13.57
CA MET A 1 -13.67 -7.38 13.46
C MET A 1 -13.76 -6.95 12.01
N SER A 2 -14.01 -5.67 11.71
CA SER A 2 -14.07 -5.18 10.32
C SER A 2 -12.69 -5.22 9.68
N VAL A 3 -12.64 -5.52 8.38
CA VAL A 3 -11.40 -5.48 7.59
C VAL A 3 -10.82 -4.06 7.58
N ARG A 4 -9.50 -3.95 7.77
CA ARG A 4 -8.78 -2.66 7.67
C ARG A 4 -8.54 -2.28 6.22
N VAL A 5 -8.63 -0.99 5.90
CA VAL A 5 -8.55 -0.52 4.51
C VAL A 5 -7.50 0.57 4.36
N LYS A 6 -6.62 0.41 3.37
CA LYS A 6 -5.65 1.41 2.91
C LYS A 6 -6.05 1.98 1.55
N ILE A 7 -6.10 3.31 1.45
CA ILE A 7 -6.20 4.02 0.17
C ILE A 7 -4.82 4.59 -0.18
N CYS A 8 -4.24 4.10 -1.28
CA CYS A 8 -2.85 4.39 -1.66
C CYS A 8 -2.76 5.36 -2.84
N GLY A 9 -1.77 6.24 -2.85
CA GLY A 9 -1.52 7.19 -3.94
C GLY A 9 -2.43 8.40 -3.90
N LEU A 10 -2.70 8.93 -2.71
CA LEU A 10 -3.49 10.14 -2.50
C LEU A 10 -2.65 11.38 -2.81
N SER A 11 -3.28 12.36 -3.46
CA SER A 11 -2.61 13.57 -3.96
C SER A 11 -3.42 14.86 -3.75
N THR A 12 -4.64 14.78 -3.21
CA THR A 12 -5.51 15.95 -3.00
C THR A 12 -6.19 15.92 -1.62
N PRO A 13 -6.52 17.08 -1.02
CA PRO A 13 -7.27 17.13 0.24
C PRO A 13 -8.64 16.47 0.15
N GLU A 14 -9.37 16.68 -0.95
CA GLU A 14 -10.71 16.10 -1.19
C GLU A 14 -10.69 14.56 -1.08
N THR A 15 -9.68 13.93 -1.65
CA THR A 15 -9.59 12.46 -1.68
C THR A 15 -9.14 11.89 -0.33
N ILE A 16 -8.39 12.68 0.46
CA ILE A 16 -8.09 12.37 1.87
C ILE A 16 -9.38 12.44 2.69
N GLU A 17 -10.12 13.53 2.59
CA GLU A 17 -11.37 13.74 3.34
C GLU A 17 -12.41 12.67 3.01
N ALA A 18 -12.58 12.33 1.72
CA ALA A 18 -13.44 11.23 1.29
C ALA A 18 -12.98 9.88 1.86
N SER A 19 -11.68 9.59 1.85
CA SER A 19 -11.14 8.35 2.41
C SER A 19 -11.36 8.25 3.92
N VAL A 20 -11.14 9.34 4.65
CA VAL A 20 -11.37 9.42 6.10
C VAL A 20 -12.85 9.26 6.42
N ALA A 21 -13.73 9.98 5.73
CA ALA A 21 -15.17 9.93 5.94
C ALA A 21 -15.75 8.53 5.68
N ALA A 22 -15.25 7.84 4.65
CA ALA A 22 -15.61 6.46 4.34
C ALA A 22 -15.02 5.43 5.32
N GLY A 23 -14.08 5.83 6.18
CA GLY A 23 -13.51 5.00 7.25
C GLY A 23 -12.24 4.25 6.87
N ALA A 24 -11.40 4.81 5.99
CA ALA A 24 -10.07 4.27 5.73
C ALA A 24 -9.21 4.25 7.02
N ASP A 25 -8.42 3.20 7.18
CA ASP A 25 -7.53 2.99 8.33
C ASP A 25 -6.09 3.46 8.02
N TYR A 26 -5.73 3.49 6.73
CA TYR A 26 -4.43 3.95 6.25
C TYR A 26 -4.56 4.83 5.00
N LEU A 27 -3.71 5.85 4.89
CA LEU A 27 -3.60 6.70 3.71
C LEU A 27 -2.15 6.68 3.19
N GLY A 28 -1.97 6.31 1.92
CA GLY A 28 -0.67 6.16 1.29
C GLY A 28 -0.31 7.33 0.37
N PHE A 29 0.93 7.81 0.48
CA PHE A 29 1.49 8.91 -0.29
C PHE A 29 2.76 8.43 -1.01
N ALA A 30 2.82 8.59 -2.34
CA ALA A 30 3.90 8.02 -3.14
C ALA A 30 5.02 9.03 -3.41
N PHE A 31 6.23 8.71 -2.94
CA PHE A 31 7.46 9.47 -3.20
C PHE A 31 8.28 8.81 -4.32
N ILE A 32 7.62 8.51 -5.44
CA ILE A 32 8.22 7.86 -6.62
C ILE A 32 8.03 8.81 -7.81
N PRO A 33 9.03 9.62 -8.22
CA PRO A 33 8.84 10.69 -9.22
C PRO A 33 8.26 10.25 -10.57
N LYS A 34 8.51 8.99 -10.97
CA LYS A 34 7.99 8.42 -12.22
C LYS A 34 6.52 7.97 -12.14
N SER A 35 5.94 7.93 -10.94
CA SER A 35 4.58 7.47 -10.72
C SER A 35 3.57 8.58 -11.02
N ALA A 36 2.46 8.24 -11.68
CA ALA A 36 1.33 9.16 -11.85
C ALA A 36 0.72 9.61 -10.49
N ARG A 37 1.04 8.90 -9.41
CA ARG A 37 0.57 9.17 -8.04
C ARG A 37 1.59 9.93 -7.19
N TYR A 38 2.69 10.38 -7.81
CA TYR A 38 3.74 11.10 -7.12
C TYR A 38 3.21 12.35 -6.43
N VAL A 39 3.62 12.57 -5.18
CA VAL A 39 3.47 13.84 -4.48
C VAL A 39 4.86 14.38 -4.14
N SER A 40 5.05 15.69 -4.33
CA SER A 40 6.26 16.35 -3.87
C SER A 40 6.31 16.37 -2.34
N PHE A 41 7.50 16.58 -1.74
CA PHE A 41 7.64 16.74 -0.30
C PHE A 41 6.80 17.92 0.23
N GLU A 42 6.76 19.03 -0.49
CA GLU A 42 5.93 20.19 -0.15
C GLU A 42 4.43 19.82 -0.15
N THR A 43 3.98 19.15 -1.22
CA THR A 43 2.59 18.69 -1.34
C THR A 43 2.25 17.70 -0.23
N ALA A 44 3.14 16.75 0.08
CA ALA A 44 2.92 15.77 1.14
C ALA A 44 2.77 16.43 2.51
N GLY A 45 3.62 17.42 2.84
CA GLY A 45 3.49 18.18 4.09
C GLY A 45 2.22 19.03 4.15
N ALA A 46 1.71 19.50 3.01
CA ALA A 46 0.42 20.16 2.95
C ALA A 46 -0.75 19.20 3.22
N LEU A 47 -0.73 18.04 2.56
CA LEU A 47 -1.74 16.99 2.68
C LEU A 47 -1.76 16.35 4.07
N ALA A 48 -0.60 16.19 4.72
CA ALA A 48 -0.48 15.60 6.05
C ALA A 48 -1.39 16.25 7.09
N ARG A 49 -1.63 17.56 6.96
CA ARG A 49 -2.48 18.34 7.88
C ARG A 49 -3.96 17.99 7.79
N HIS A 50 -4.40 17.36 6.70
CA HIS A 50 -5.78 16.91 6.52
C HIS A 50 -6.01 15.49 7.08
N VAL A 51 -4.95 14.79 7.48
CA VAL A 51 -5.05 13.43 8.01
C VAL A 51 -5.26 13.46 9.52
N PRO A 52 -6.39 12.97 10.05
CA PRO A 52 -6.61 12.92 11.49
C PRO A 52 -5.71 11.88 12.15
N SER A 53 -5.44 12.03 13.45
CA SER A 53 -4.60 11.11 14.23
C SER A 53 -5.14 9.69 14.35
N SER A 54 -6.42 9.47 14.00
CA SER A 54 -7.04 8.15 13.99
C SER A 54 -6.70 7.32 12.74
N VAL A 55 -6.02 7.91 11.75
CA VAL A 55 -5.70 7.26 10.47
C VAL A 55 -4.19 7.28 10.25
N LEU A 56 -3.62 6.14 9.87
CA LEU A 56 -2.17 5.97 9.73
C LEU A 56 -1.67 6.49 8.37
N LYS A 57 -0.67 7.36 8.39
CA LYS A 57 0.00 7.87 7.19
C LYS A 57 1.10 6.90 6.75
N VAL A 58 1.09 6.55 5.47
CA VAL A 58 2.07 5.63 4.87
C VAL A 58 2.87 6.37 3.80
N ALA A 59 4.17 6.50 4.01
CA ALA A 59 5.11 6.97 2.98
C ALA A 59 5.53 5.78 2.11
N LEU A 60 5.21 5.82 0.82
CA LEU A 60 5.54 4.78 -0.15
C LEU A 60 6.77 5.17 -0.97
N THR A 61 7.79 4.31 -0.99
CA THR A 61 9.00 4.46 -1.80
C THR A 61 9.34 3.19 -2.56
N VAL A 62 10.18 3.31 -3.60
CA VAL A 62 10.77 2.19 -4.34
C VAL A 62 12.27 2.45 -4.43
N ASP A 63 13.07 1.61 -3.78
CA ASP A 63 14.54 1.66 -3.82
C ASP A 63 15.10 3.06 -3.52
N ALA A 64 14.47 3.76 -2.57
CA ALA A 64 14.86 5.12 -2.20
C ALA A 64 16.18 5.14 -1.39
N ASP A 65 16.98 6.17 -1.65
CA ASP A 65 18.17 6.46 -0.85
C ASP A 65 17.80 7.11 0.49
N ASP A 66 18.78 7.21 1.39
CA ASP A 66 18.59 7.81 2.73
C ASP A 66 18.10 9.26 2.63
N ALA A 67 18.58 10.04 1.66
CA ALA A 67 18.18 11.44 1.50
C ALA A 67 16.69 11.58 1.14
N THR A 68 16.20 10.73 0.23
CA THR A 68 14.78 10.68 -0.15
C THR A 68 13.91 10.22 1.01
N LEU A 69 14.37 9.22 1.77
CA LEU A 69 13.66 8.72 2.96
C LEU A 69 13.59 9.80 4.05
N ASP A 70 14.71 10.45 4.36
CA ASP A 70 14.78 11.55 5.33
C ASP A 70 13.81 12.68 4.94
N ALA A 71 13.80 13.07 3.66
CA ALA A 71 12.91 14.12 3.16
C ALA A 71 11.43 13.70 3.21
N ALA A 72 11.10 12.45 2.85
CA ALA A 72 9.74 11.92 2.94
C ALA A 72 9.24 11.89 4.39
N VAL A 73 10.08 11.45 5.33
CA VAL A 73 9.76 11.41 6.76
C VAL A 73 9.57 12.82 7.31
N ALA A 74 10.49 13.74 7.01
CA ALA A 74 10.38 15.13 7.47
C ALA A 74 9.14 15.85 6.92
N ALA A 75 8.77 15.57 5.66
CA ALA A 75 7.63 16.19 5.01
C ALA A 75 6.28 15.65 5.50
N LEU A 76 6.10 14.33 5.52
CA LEU A 76 4.81 13.70 5.79
C LEU A 76 4.58 13.40 7.27
N ASN A 77 5.66 13.29 8.06
CA ASN A 77 5.64 12.73 9.41
C ASN A 77 4.84 11.39 9.46
N PRO A 78 5.24 10.39 8.65
CA PRO A 78 4.46 9.16 8.48
C PRO A 78 4.54 8.26 9.70
N ASP A 79 3.52 7.42 9.84
CA ASP A 79 3.48 6.36 10.85
C ASP A 79 4.17 5.08 10.33
N ILE A 80 4.15 4.88 9.00
CA ILE A 80 4.69 3.69 8.32
C ILE A 80 5.52 4.08 7.11
N LEU A 81 6.69 3.45 6.94
CA LEU A 81 7.44 3.44 5.67
C LEU A 81 7.12 2.17 4.88
N GLN A 82 6.49 2.30 3.72
CA GLN A 82 6.22 1.21 2.79
C GLN A 82 7.31 1.14 1.71
N LEU A 83 8.05 0.04 1.72
CA LEU A 83 9.17 -0.24 0.82
C LEU A 83 8.74 -1.22 -0.27
N HIS A 84 8.62 -0.73 -1.50
CA HIS A 84 8.06 -1.45 -2.64
C HIS A 84 9.11 -1.78 -3.71
N GLY A 85 10.39 -1.60 -3.43
CA GLY A 85 11.48 -1.99 -4.30
C GLY A 85 12.05 -3.37 -4.00
N SER A 86 13.34 -3.50 -4.26
CA SER A 86 14.17 -4.68 -4.01
C SER A 86 14.97 -4.56 -2.71
N GLU A 87 14.48 -3.76 -1.75
CA GLU A 87 15.17 -3.51 -0.49
C GLU A 87 15.35 -4.82 0.29
N THR A 88 16.58 -5.08 0.75
CA THR A 88 16.93 -6.32 1.46
C THR A 88 16.54 -6.28 2.94
N PRO A 89 16.48 -7.43 3.64
CA PRO A 89 16.23 -7.44 5.09
C PRO A 89 17.23 -6.62 5.91
N SER A 90 18.50 -6.55 5.49
CA SER A 90 19.49 -5.68 6.14
C SER A 90 19.14 -4.21 5.96
N ARG A 91 18.75 -3.83 4.74
CA ARG A 91 18.34 -2.46 4.43
C ARG A 91 17.11 -2.03 5.21
N LEU A 92 16.13 -2.93 5.39
CA LEU A 92 14.97 -2.69 6.24
C LEU A 92 15.35 -2.39 7.69
N ARG A 93 16.30 -3.16 8.26
CA ARG A 93 16.78 -2.93 9.62
C ARG A 93 17.51 -1.59 9.77
N GLU A 94 18.30 -1.20 8.77
CA GLU A 94 18.96 0.12 8.74
C GLU A 94 17.94 1.26 8.73
N ILE A 95 16.95 1.19 7.84
CA ILE A 95 15.87 2.19 7.73
C ILE A 95 15.08 2.24 9.05
N LYS A 96 14.73 1.08 9.62
CA LYS A 96 14.03 1.00 10.91
C LYS A 96 14.84 1.63 12.04
N ALA A 97 16.14 1.33 12.14
CA ALA A 97 17.01 1.90 13.15
C ALA A 97 17.18 3.42 12.98
N ARG A 98 17.19 3.91 11.74
CA ARG A 98 17.34 5.34 11.41
C ARG A 98 16.11 6.16 11.79
N HIS A 99 14.91 5.67 11.49
CA HIS A 99 13.68 6.46 11.62
C HIS A 99 12.80 6.06 12.82
N GLY A 100 12.97 4.86 13.38
CA GLY A 100 12.12 4.35 14.46
C GLY A 100 10.67 4.06 14.05
N LEU A 101 10.39 4.02 12.75
CA LEU A 101 9.04 3.83 12.19
C LEU A 101 8.72 2.35 11.94
N THR A 102 7.44 2.04 11.87
CA THR A 102 6.95 0.74 11.38
C THR A 102 7.35 0.57 9.91
N ILE A 103 7.92 -0.60 9.59
CA ILE A 103 8.33 -0.93 8.23
C ILE A 103 7.33 -1.88 7.58
N MET A 104 6.74 -1.46 6.46
CA MET A 104 5.93 -2.30 5.60
C MET A 104 6.75 -2.73 4.37
N LYS A 105 6.91 -4.03 4.12
CA LYS A 105 7.55 -4.54 2.90
C LYS A 105 6.51 -5.04 1.92
N ALA A 106 6.53 -4.52 0.69
CA ALA A 106 5.73 -5.10 -0.39
C ALA A 106 6.46 -6.27 -1.06
N ILE A 107 5.70 -7.33 -1.33
CA ILE A 107 6.13 -8.58 -1.99
C ILE A 107 5.24 -8.78 -3.21
N GLY A 108 5.84 -8.78 -4.40
CA GLY A 108 5.11 -9.01 -5.65
C GLY A 108 4.86 -10.49 -5.89
N ILE A 109 3.59 -10.85 -6.14
CA ILE A 109 3.11 -12.21 -6.38
C ILE A 109 2.77 -12.39 -7.86
N ALA A 110 3.37 -13.41 -8.49
CA ALA A 110 2.94 -13.98 -9.77
C ALA A 110 2.82 -15.51 -9.72
N GLU A 111 3.59 -16.15 -8.84
CA GLU A 111 3.65 -17.60 -8.68
C GLU A 111 3.55 -17.97 -7.18
N PRO A 112 3.13 -19.19 -6.81
CA PRO A 112 2.99 -19.59 -5.40
C PRO A 112 4.27 -19.40 -4.56
N GLU A 113 5.44 -19.60 -5.18
CA GLU A 113 6.74 -19.49 -4.53
C GLU A 113 7.12 -18.04 -4.20
N ASP A 114 6.50 -17.06 -4.86
CA ASP A 114 6.75 -15.64 -4.56
C ASP A 114 6.32 -15.30 -3.13
N ALA A 115 5.24 -15.91 -2.62
CA ALA A 115 4.76 -15.68 -1.25
C ALA A 115 5.79 -16.14 -0.21
N LEU A 116 6.50 -17.24 -0.48
CA LEU A 116 7.55 -17.78 0.40
C LEU A 116 8.74 -16.82 0.56
N LYS A 117 8.93 -15.89 -0.38
CA LYS A 117 9.97 -14.85 -0.28
C LYS A 117 9.68 -13.87 0.85
N ALA A 118 8.47 -13.82 1.39
CA ALA A 118 8.16 -13.02 2.56
C ALA A 118 8.92 -13.48 3.82
N GLU A 119 9.26 -14.77 3.91
CA GLU A 119 9.85 -15.36 5.12
C GLU A 119 11.21 -14.73 5.49
N ILE A 120 12.01 -14.33 4.51
CA ILE A 120 13.31 -13.68 4.78
C ILE A 120 13.15 -12.31 5.46
N TYR A 121 11.95 -11.71 5.38
CA TYR A 121 11.66 -10.41 5.94
C TYR A 121 11.04 -10.47 7.34
N ARG A 122 10.72 -11.67 7.84
CA ARG A 122 10.03 -11.90 9.13
C ARG A 122 10.60 -11.08 10.29
N ASP A 123 11.91 -10.98 10.40
CA ASP A 123 12.60 -10.28 11.50
C ASP A 123 12.95 -8.81 11.19
N SER A 124 12.48 -8.29 10.04
CA SER A 124 12.84 -6.95 9.56
C SER A 124 11.64 -6.09 9.14
N ALA A 125 10.55 -6.71 8.72
CA ALA A 125 9.29 -6.05 8.39
C ALA A 125 8.28 -6.23 9.53
N ASP A 126 7.56 -5.16 9.86
CA ASP A 126 6.46 -5.17 10.83
C ASP A 126 5.12 -5.50 10.17
N LEU A 127 5.02 -5.25 8.86
CA LEU A 127 3.84 -5.47 8.04
C LEU A 127 4.27 -5.92 6.64
N LEU A 128 3.59 -6.90 6.07
CA LEU A 128 3.76 -7.30 4.68
C LEU A 128 2.63 -6.76 3.81
N LEU A 129 2.91 -6.50 2.54
CA LEU A 129 1.89 -6.20 1.55
C LEU A 129 2.09 -7.10 0.34
N PHE A 130 1.10 -7.95 0.03
CA PHE A 130 1.12 -8.80 -1.16
C PHE A 130 0.47 -8.05 -2.32
N ASP A 131 1.24 -7.74 -3.36
CA ASP A 131 0.75 -7.02 -4.55
C ASP A 131 0.89 -7.88 -5.80
N ALA A 132 0.10 -7.58 -6.83
CA ALA A 132 0.25 -8.21 -8.14
C ALA A 132 1.59 -7.80 -8.76
N LYS A 133 2.39 -8.79 -9.13
CA LYS A 133 3.63 -8.55 -9.86
C LYS A 133 3.31 -8.32 -11.35
N PRO A 134 3.74 -7.20 -11.95
CA PRO A 134 3.54 -6.99 -13.37
C PRO A 134 4.31 -8.04 -14.19
N PRO A 135 3.73 -8.56 -15.29
CA PRO A 135 4.42 -9.51 -16.15
C PRO A 135 5.67 -8.89 -16.76
N LYS A 136 6.75 -9.67 -16.91
CA LYS A 136 8.05 -9.21 -17.45
C LYS A 136 7.95 -8.59 -18.84
N SER A 137 6.90 -8.92 -19.59
CA SER A 137 6.61 -8.36 -20.93
C SER A 137 6.11 -6.92 -20.91
N MET A 138 5.69 -6.39 -19.75
CA MET A 138 5.22 -5.02 -19.60
C MET A 138 6.42 -4.08 -19.42
N ALA A 139 6.92 -3.54 -20.53
CA ALA A 139 8.01 -2.58 -20.51
C ALA A 139 7.62 -1.31 -19.75
N GLY A 140 8.43 -0.90 -18.77
CA GLY A 140 8.21 0.33 -17.99
C GLY A 140 7.22 0.21 -16.83
N ALA A 141 6.75 -0.99 -16.49
CA ALA A 141 5.91 -1.18 -15.31
C ALA A 141 6.66 -0.77 -14.03
N LEU A 142 6.03 0.06 -13.20
CA LEU A 142 6.51 0.36 -11.86
C LEU A 142 6.07 -0.76 -10.88
N PRO A 143 6.80 -0.98 -9.77
CA PRO A 143 6.32 -1.84 -8.70
C PRO A 143 4.99 -1.31 -8.13
N GLY A 144 3.95 -2.14 -8.21
CA GLY A 144 2.61 -1.86 -7.74
C GLY A 144 1.79 -0.86 -8.58
N GLY A 145 0.49 -0.79 -8.29
CA GLY A 145 -0.41 0.21 -8.89
C GLY A 145 -0.71 0.06 -10.39
N ASN A 146 -0.47 -1.13 -10.96
CA ASN A 146 -0.71 -1.45 -12.38
C ASN A 146 -2.16 -1.89 -12.68
N GLY A 147 -3.03 -1.99 -11.66
CA GLY A 147 -4.41 -2.48 -11.82
C GLY A 147 -4.52 -3.96 -12.20
N LEU A 148 -3.41 -4.70 -12.12
CA LEU A 148 -3.39 -6.13 -12.38
C LEU A 148 -3.93 -6.89 -11.18
N VAL A 149 -4.86 -7.80 -11.44
CA VAL A 149 -5.33 -8.78 -10.46
C VAL A 149 -4.51 -10.05 -10.66
N PHE A 150 -3.92 -10.58 -9.61
CA PHE A 150 -3.30 -11.91 -9.63
C PHE A 150 -4.31 -12.94 -9.11
N ASP A 151 -4.07 -14.22 -9.43
CA ASP A 151 -4.88 -15.30 -8.89
C ASP A 151 -4.69 -15.39 -7.36
N TRP A 152 -5.69 -14.98 -6.60
CA TRP A 152 -5.62 -14.96 -5.14
C TRP A 152 -5.47 -16.36 -4.52
N SER A 153 -5.77 -17.42 -5.27
CA SER A 153 -5.52 -18.80 -4.82
C SER A 153 -4.02 -19.07 -4.59
N LEU A 154 -3.13 -18.31 -5.24
CA LEU A 154 -1.68 -18.42 -5.07
C LEU A 154 -1.21 -18.11 -3.64
N ILE A 155 -1.99 -17.35 -2.88
CA ILE A 155 -1.72 -17.05 -1.46
C ILE A 155 -2.80 -17.62 -0.54
N ALA A 156 -3.74 -18.41 -1.07
CA ALA A 156 -4.74 -19.06 -0.24
C ALA A 156 -4.07 -20.05 0.71
N GLY A 157 -4.39 -19.96 2.01
CA GLY A 157 -3.76 -20.77 3.04
C GLY A 157 -2.35 -20.31 3.44
N HIS A 158 -1.73 -19.37 2.73
CA HIS A 158 -0.51 -18.72 3.21
C HIS A 158 -0.87 -17.81 4.39
N ARG A 159 -0.22 -18.05 5.54
CA ARG A 159 -0.47 -17.34 6.79
C ARG A 159 0.89 -16.95 7.39
N PRO A 160 1.52 -15.89 6.88
CA PRO A 160 2.76 -15.42 7.46
C PRO A 160 2.50 -14.99 8.91
N GLU A 161 3.48 -15.21 9.79
CA GLU A 161 3.40 -14.74 11.18
C GLU A 161 3.39 -13.22 11.26
N THR A 162 4.14 -12.56 10.36
CA THR A 162 4.10 -11.11 10.20
C THR A 162 2.70 -10.70 9.71
N PRO A 163 2.05 -9.72 10.36
CA PRO A 163 0.81 -9.15 9.86
C PRO A 163 0.93 -8.75 8.39
N TRP A 164 -0.16 -8.85 7.64
CA TRP A 164 -0.10 -8.61 6.20
C TRP A 164 -1.38 -7.96 5.65
N MET A 165 -1.23 -7.38 4.46
CA MET A 165 -2.27 -6.66 3.71
C MET A 165 -2.32 -7.17 2.27
N LEU A 166 -3.52 -7.34 1.72
CA LEU A 166 -3.72 -7.71 0.32
C LEU A 166 -3.84 -6.47 -0.56
N SER A 167 -3.07 -6.39 -1.64
CA SER A 167 -3.20 -5.41 -2.72
C SER A 167 -3.37 -6.14 -4.07
N GLY A 168 -3.14 -5.46 -5.18
CA GLY A 168 -3.15 -6.04 -6.53
C GLY A 168 -4.51 -6.04 -7.19
N GLY A 169 -4.81 -4.96 -7.91
CA GLY A 169 -5.99 -4.87 -8.78
C GLY A 169 -7.35 -4.89 -8.06
N LEU A 170 -7.34 -4.68 -6.74
CA LEU A 170 -8.57 -4.65 -5.95
C LEU A 170 -9.46 -3.47 -6.34
N ASN A 171 -10.77 -3.67 -6.32
CA ASN A 171 -11.81 -2.67 -6.53
C ASN A 171 -13.11 -3.12 -5.82
N ALA A 172 -14.13 -2.26 -5.83
CA ALA A 172 -15.38 -2.50 -5.09
C ALA A 172 -16.12 -3.78 -5.54
N ALA A 173 -15.96 -4.21 -6.79
CA ALA A 173 -16.63 -5.39 -7.32
C ALA A 173 -15.94 -6.71 -6.92
N ASN A 174 -14.66 -6.67 -6.54
CA ASN A 174 -13.85 -7.88 -6.38
C ASN A 174 -13.26 -8.05 -4.96
N VAL A 175 -13.22 -6.99 -4.14
CA VAL A 175 -12.54 -6.99 -2.84
C VAL A 175 -13.14 -7.99 -1.84
N ALA A 176 -14.46 -8.16 -1.82
CA ALA A 176 -15.12 -9.09 -0.91
C ALA A 176 -14.72 -10.55 -1.21
N GLU A 177 -14.61 -10.90 -2.49
CA GLU A 177 -14.16 -12.22 -2.92
C GLU A 177 -12.67 -12.43 -2.61
N ALA A 178 -11.85 -11.40 -2.84
CA ALA A 178 -10.43 -11.41 -2.48
C ALA A 178 -10.22 -11.71 -1.00
N ILE A 179 -10.96 -11.03 -0.13
CA ILE A 179 -10.95 -11.23 1.32
C ILE A 179 -11.41 -12.65 1.67
N ARG A 180 -12.46 -13.16 1.03
CA ARG A 180 -13.00 -14.50 1.28
C ARG A 180 -11.99 -15.60 0.93
N ILE A 181 -11.33 -15.51 -0.22
CA ILE A 181 -10.36 -16.50 -0.70
C ILE A 181 -9.10 -16.48 0.16
N THR A 182 -8.54 -15.29 0.38
CA THR A 182 -7.23 -15.15 1.01
C THR A 182 -7.31 -15.18 2.53
N GLY A 183 -8.44 -14.76 3.11
CA GLY A 183 -8.60 -14.53 4.54
C GLY A 183 -7.99 -13.21 5.03
N ALA A 184 -7.66 -12.28 4.13
CA ALA A 184 -7.04 -11.00 4.47
C ALA A 184 -7.85 -10.21 5.51
N GLU A 185 -7.13 -9.65 6.49
CA GLU A 185 -7.70 -8.77 7.52
C GLU A 185 -7.42 -7.29 7.25
N ALA A 186 -6.59 -7.03 6.23
CA ALA A 186 -6.32 -5.70 5.71
C ALA A 186 -6.22 -5.74 4.19
N VAL A 187 -6.73 -4.71 3.52
CA VAL A 187 -6.66 -4.56 2.06
C VAL A 187 -6.12 -3.17 1.67
N ASP A 188 -5.43 -3.10 0.54
CA ASP A 188 -4.88 -1.90 -0.08
C ASP A 188 -5.44 -1.73 -1.49
N VAL A 189 -5.87 -0.51 -1.80
CA VAL A 189 -6.28 -0.16 -3.16
C VAL A 189 -5.60 1.11 -3.63
N SER A 190 -5.23 1.11 -4.90
CA SER A 190 -4.72 2.29 -5.59
C SER A 190 -5.53 2.56 -6.87
N SER A 191 -5.25 1.89 -7.97
CA SER A 191 -5.89 2.17 -9.27
C SER A 191 -7.37 1.78 -9.33
N GLY A 192 -7.84 0.82 -8.52
CA GLY A 192 -9.24 0.40 -8.52
C GLY A 192 -10.24 1.42 -7.97
N VAL A 193 -9.75 2.55 -7.47
CA VAL A 193 -10.55 3.71 -7.04
C VAL A 193 -10.16 4.99 -7.78
N GLU A 194 -9.60 4.85 -8.98
CA GLU A 194 -9.25 5.96 -9.87
C GLU A 194 -10.19 6.02 -11.07
N ASP A 195 -10.46 7.24 -11.55
CA ASP A 195 -11.11 7.46 -12.84
C ASP A 195 -10.09 7.72 -13.98
N ALA A 196 -8.87 8.12 -13.61
CA ALA A 196 -7.69 8.17 -14.46
C ALA A 196 -6.41 7.95 -13.63
N PRO A 197 -5.28 7.52 -14.22
CA PRO A 197 -4.04 7.27 -13.47
C PRO A 197 -3.65 8.45 -12.57
N GLY A 198 -3.58 8.21 -11.25
CA GLY A 198 -3.24 9.23 -10.26
C GLY A 198 -4.38 10.16 -9.81
N ARG A 199 -5.57 10.03 -10.40
CA ARG A 199 -6.76 10.79 -10.03
C ARG A 199 -7.76 9.86 -9.33
N LYS A 200 -7.83 9.95 -8.01
CA LYS A 200 -8.77 9.19 -7.20
C LYS A 200 -10.18 9.74 -7.37
N ASN A 201 -11.16 8.85 -7.35
CA ASN A 201 -12.58 9.20 -7.39
C ASN A 201 -13.21 8.95 -6.00
N PRO A 202 -13.78 9.97 -5.33
CA PRO A 202 -14.41 9.82 -4.02
C PRO A 202 -15.51 8.74 -3.93
N GLU A 203 -16.36 8.62 -4.95
CA GLU A 203 -17.44 7.63 -4.99
C GLU A 203 -16.87 6.20 -5.07
N LEU A 204 -15.80 6.01 -5.85
CA LEU A 204 -15.12 4.71 -5.93
C LEU A 204 -14.41 4.36 -4.62
N ILE A 205 -13.81 5.34 -3.94
CA ILE A 205 -13.21 5.16 -2.60
C ILE A 205 -14.28 4.66 -1.62
N GLU A 206 -15.42 5.36 -1.56
CA GLU A 206 -16.51 5.00 -0.66
C GLU A 206 -17.06 3.60 -0.97
N ALA A 207 -17.32 3.31 -2.25
CA ALA A 207 -17.79 2.00 -2.69
C ALA A 207 -16.82 0.88 -2.31
N PHE A 208 -15.51 1.11 -2.48
CA PHE A 208 -14.49 0.14 -2.12
C PHE A 208 -14.45 -0.14 -0.62
N ILE A 209 -14.38 0.92 0.20
CA ILE A 209 -14.28 0.77 1.65
C ILE A 209 -15.53 0.09 2.21
N ARG A 210 -16.72 0.47 1.72
CA ARG A 210 -17.98 -0.18 2.09
C ARG A 210 -17.98 -1.66 1.74
N ALA A 211 -17.56 -2.03 0.53
CA ALA A 211 -17.50 -3.42 0.11
C ALA A 211 -16.49 -4.24 0.94
N ALA A 212 -15.31 -3.68 1.23
CA ALA A 212 -14.28 -4.34 2.03
C ALA A 212 -14.73 -4.55 3.48
N LYS A 213 -15.30 -3.52 4.12
CA LYS A 213 -15.76 -3.61 5.52
C LYS A 213 -16.98 -4.50 5.69
N ALA A 214 -17.82 -4.67 4.66
CA ALA A 214 -18.97 -5.58 4.69
C ALA A 214 -18.61 -7.05 4.44
N ALA A 215 -17.37 -7.35 4.05
CA ALA A 215 -16.94 -8.72 3.73
C ALA A 215 -16.75 -9.60 4.98
N ARG A 216 -16.74 -9.02 6.19
CA ARG A 216 -16.58 -9.72 7.47
C ARG A 216 -17.35 -9.05 8.61
#